data_AF-A0A9E2H4K0-F1
#
_entry.id   AF-A0A9E2H4K0-F1
#
_cell.length_a   1.000
_cell.length_b   1.000
_cell.length_c   1.000
_cell.angle_alpha   90.00
_cell.angle_beta   90.00
_cell.angle_gamma   90.00
#
_symmetry.space_group_name_H-M   'P 1'
#
loop_
_entity.id
_entity.type
_entity.pdbx_description
1 polymer ?
#
loop_
_entity_poly.entity_id
_entity_poly.type
_entity_poly.pdbx_seq_one_letter_code
_entity_poly.pdbx_strand_id
1 'polypeptide(L)' 'MNYNLTETELELLIDVLSGYLNDLRDEIRHTDNRSYKEELRLREKTLNTIMEKFRQKNESN' A
#
# COMPACT_ATOMS: atom_id res chain seq x y z
N MET A 1 -14.04 -6.96 -4.16
CA MET A 1 -13.48 -7.00 -5.53
C MET A 1 -12.83 -8.36 -5.72
N ASN A 2 -13.19 -9.08 -6.77
CA ASN A 2 -12.56 -10.34 -7.12
C ASN A 2 -11.60 -10.07 -8.27
N TYR A 3 -10.35 -9.74 -7.94
CA TYR A 3 -9.28 -9.57 -8.93
C TYR A 3 -8.63 -10.93 -9.17
N ASN A 4 -8.85 -11.51 -10.34
CA ASN A 4 -8.12 -12.69 -10.81
C ASN A 4 -6.77 -12.23 -11.36
N LEU A 5 -5.86 -11.86 -10.46
CA LEU A 5 -4.47 -11.59 -10.78
C LEU A 5 -3.71 -12.92 -10.83
N THR A 6 -2.88 -13.07 -11.85
CA THR A 6 -1.79 -14.05 -11.86
C THR A 6 -0.76 -13.70 -10.78
N GLU A 7 0.10 -14.66 -10.43
CA GLU A 7 1.18 -14.46 -9.45
C GLU A 7 2.11 -13.30 -9.87
N THR A 8 2.51 -13.25 -11.14
CA THR A 8 3.34 -12.17 -11.69
C THR A 8 2.65 -10.80 -11.62
N GLU A 9 1.36 -10.72 -11.92
CA GLU A 9 0.61 -9.45 -11.81
C GLU A 9 0.49 -9.01 -10.34
N LEU A 10 0.38 -9.97 -9.42
CA LEU A 10 0.32 -9.69 -7.99
C LEU A 10 1.66 -9.19 -7.46
N GLU A 11 2.77 -9.81 -7.86
CA GLU A 11 4.13 -9.38 -7.52
C GLU A 11 4.39 -7.96 -8.03
N LEU A 12 4.09 -7.68 -9.30
CA LEU A 12 4.23 -6.35 -9.88
C LEU A 12 3.41 -5.32 -9.12
N LEU A 13 2.18 -5.66 -8.73
CA LEU A 13 1.33 -4.77 -7.96
C LEU A 13 1.89 -4.51 -6.55
N ILE A 14 2.44 -5.53 -5.89
CA ILE A 14 3.11 -5.39 -4.59
C ILE A 14 4.31 -4.44 -4.70
N ASP A 15 5.12 -4.57 -5.74
CA ASP A 15 6.29 -3.70 -5.96
C ASP A 15 5.88 -2.24 -6.17
N VAL A 16 4.87 -2.00 -7.01
CA VAL A 16 4.32 -0.64 -7.25
C VAL A 16 3.79 -0.03 -5.96
N LEU A 17 3.00 -0.79 -5.18
CA LEU A 17 2.45 -0.33 -3.91
C LEU A 17 3.55 -0.07 -2.87
N SER A 18 4.60 -0.89 -2.86
CA SER A 18 5.74 -0.73 -1.96
C SER A 18 6.52 0.55 -2.25
N GLY A 19 6.74 0.88 -3.54
CA GLY A 19 7.34 2.14 -3.95
C GLY A 19 6.51 3.35 -3.48
N TYR A 20 5.20 3.33 -3.76
CA TYR A 20 4.32 4.42 -3.35
C TYR A 20 4.23 4.58 -1.82
N LEU A 21 4.25 3.48 -1.06
CA LEU A 21 4.30 3.53 0.40
C LEU A 21 5.58 4.18 0.93
N ASN A 22 6.71 3.96 0.27
CA ASN A 22 7.97 4.60 0.64
C ASN A 22 7.89 6.12 0.44
N ASP A 23 7.42 6.55 -0.73
CA ASP A 23 7.24 7.98 -1.05
C ASP A 23 6.26 8.65 -0.07
N LEU A 24 5.17 7.96 0.27
CA LEU A 24 4.18 8.46 1.21
C LEU A 24 4.73 8.65 2.62
N ARG A 25 5.63 7.78 3.08
CA ARG A 25 6.30 7.92 4.38
C ARG A 25 7.24 9.12 4.41
N ASP A 26 7.96 9.35 3.32
CA ASP A 26 8.79 10.55 3.16
C ASP A 26 7.92 11.81 3.13
N GLU A 27 6.78 11.80 2.43
CA GLU A 27 5.84 12.92 2.42
C GLU A 27 5.27 13.21 3.81
N ILE A 28 4.87 12.18 4.56
CA ILE A 28 4.43 12.31 5.96
C ILE A 28 5.53 12.95 6.80
N ARG A 29 6.79 12.53 6.64
CA ARG A 29 7.91 13.07 7.41
C ARG A 29 8.07 14.58 7.19
N HIS A 30 7.92 15.05 5.95
CA HIS A 30 8.13 16.45 5.58
C HIS A 30 6.86 17.33 5.62
N THR A 31 5.70 16.77 5.99
CA THR A 31 4.44 17.54 6.07
C THR A 31 4.24 18.19 7.43
N ASP A 32 4.17 19.52 7.48
CA ASP A 32 3.89 20.25 8.73
C ASP A 32 2.40 20.45 9.02
N ASN A 33 1.56 20.45 7.98
CA ASN A 33 0.11 20.57 8.16
C ASN A 33 -0.45 19.30 8.82
N ARG A 34 -0.93 19.43 10.06
CA ARG A 34 -1.45 18.31 10.85
C ARG A 34 -2.61 17.57 10.19
N SER A 35 -3.60 18.30 9.67
CA SER A 35 -4.78 17.68 9.04
C SER A 35 -4.37 16.91 7.78
N TYR A 36 -3.48 17.47 6.96
CA TYR A 36 -2.96 16.77 5.79
C TYR A 36 -2.12 15.55 6.17
N LYS A 37 -1.29 15.66 7.21
CA LYS A 37 -0.52 14.52 7.76
C LYS A 37 -1.44 13.38 8.26
N GLU A 38 -2.60 13.69 8.80
CA GLU A 38 -3.60 12.69 9.19
C GLU A 38 -4.22 11.99 7.97
N GLU A 39 -4.50 12.72 6.88
CA GLU A 39 -4.94 12.14 5.60
C GLU A 39 -3.89 11.20 5.00
N LEU A 40 -2.62 11.61 5.00
CA LEU A 40 -1.52 10.79 4.49
C LEU A 40 -1.37 9.50 5.30
N ARG A 41 -1.48 9.56 6.64
CA ARG A 41 -1.47 8.36 7.50
C ARG A 41 -2.65 7.43 7.23
N LEU A 42 -3.83 7.97 6.91
CA LEU A 42 -4.98 7.15 6.54
C LEU A 42 -4.72 6.41 5.21
N ARG A 43 -4.11 7.09 4.24
CA ARG A 43 -3.68 6.47 2.98
C ARG A 43 -2.66 5.37 3.22
N GLU A 44 -1.64 5.62 4.05
CA GLU A 44 -0.62 4.64 4.41
C GLU A 44 -1.25 3.38 5.02
N LYS A 45 -2.16 3.56 5.99
CA LYS A 45 -2.88 2.45 6.63
C LYS A 45 -3.71 1.65 5.63
N THR A 46 -4.40 2.35 4.72
CA THR A 46 -5.23 1.72 3.68
C THR A 46 -4.39 0.85 2.76
N LEU A 47 -3.25 1.36 2.30
CA LEU A 47 -2.36 0.65 1.39
C LEU A 47 -1.70 -0.57 2.06
N ASN A 48 -1.25 -0.43 3.32
CA ASN A 48 -0.75 -1.58 4.08
C ASN A 48 -1.81 -2.67 4.23
N THR A 49 -3.06 -2.29 4.51
CA THR A 49 -4.18 -3.25 4.60
C THR A 49 -4.43 -3.95 3.27
N ILE A 50 -4.30 -3.25 2.14
CA ILE A 50 -4.42 -3.84 0.79
C ILE A 50 -3.28 -4.83 0.54
N MET A 51 -2.03 -4.46 0.85
CA MET A 51 -0.88 -5.36 0.69
C MET A 51 -0.99 -6.61 1.55
N GLU A 52 -1.46 -6.51 2.79
CA GLU A 52 -1.69 -7.67 3.66
C GLU A 52 -2.69 -8.65 3.04
N LYS A 53 -3.79 -8.14 2.48
CA LYS A 53 -4.78 -8.97 1.78
C LYS A 53 -4.19 -9.68 0.56
N PHE A 54 -3.28 -9.01 -0.16
CA PHE A 54 -2.57 -9.62 -1.29
C PHE A 54 -1.59 -10.71 -0.85
N ARG A 55 -0.84 -10.50 0.24
CA ARG A 55 0.08 -11.50 0.79
C ARG A 55 -0.65 -12.75 1.29
N GLN A 56 -1.75 -12.57 2.04
CA GLN A 56 -2.58 -13.68 2.53
C GLN A 56 -3.15 -14.53 1.38
N LYS A 57 -3.48 -13.89 0.25
CA LYS A 57 -3.95 -14.60 -0.96
C LYS A 57 -2.85 -15.44 -1.60
N ASN A 58 -1.60 -15.02 -1.53
CA ASN A 58 -0.46 -15.77 -2.07
C ASN A 58 -0.05 -16.96 -1.18
N GLU A 59 -0.17 -16.84 0.15
CA GLU A 59 0.16 -17.92 1.09
C GLU A 59 -0.91 -19.04 1.15
N SER A 60 -2.09 -18.80 0.57
CA SER A 60 -3.23 -19.73 0.57
C SER A 60 -3.36 -20.56 -0.72
N ASN A 61 -2.41 -20.44 -1.66
CA ASN A 61 -2.29 -21.25 -2.88
C ASN A 61 -1.06 -22.15 -2.81
#